data_AF-A0A3N5NPD1-F1
#
_entry.id   AF-A0A3N5NPD1-F1
#
_cell.length_a   1.000
_cell.length_b   1.000
_cell.length_c   1.000
_cell.angle_alpha   90.00
_cell.angle_beta   90.00
_cell.angle_gamma   90.00
#
_symmetry.space_group_name_H-M   'P 1'
#
loop_
_entity.id
_entity.type
_entity.pdbx_description
1 polymer ?
#
loop_
_entity_poly.entity_id
_entity_poly.type
_entity_poly.pdbx_seq_one_letter_code
_entity_poly.pdbx_strand_id
1 'polypeptide(L)'
;MRSGFDGQVCAPAVAIRKKGARQAPAWRFIMLLLAQVGKRAAPIGPASIRRNPGKMLAQSARCARIAARVRCDEARPPGWSVRIEGLTARQIAVLIVPQAPSRRPSPVCRSPPFSFVTGATMSSTICRPHYHRVALALAIGATFAGSASAQQYPARNVTVIVPYSAGGSIDLMTRTVARQLGEAWGKNVIVDNRPGASGMIGTEIVAKAPADGYMLLGHTSSYPATASVRAKLPFDPARAIVPVAMFGRAPMLFAIHPSVPAKNVRELIALAKKTEFNYGSSGAGGNNHFSGALFAAAAGVKMTHVPYKGIAPAVAALASGEVEIVIASAAALGPQMKANRVRVLGVTSAEPSPLYPDLPAIAKAGAPGYQYELWWGLFAPAGLPAERLAFINAEVNKALATPQMQKFMANEGAQAWPLDVKQLDGLLVREIERYKKAAQIAGIPPQ
;
A
#
# COMPACT_ATOMS: atom_id res chain seq x y z
N MET A 1 26.15 53.09 8.39
CA MET A 1 25.91 51.98 7.43
C MET A 1 26.17 50.70 8.23
N ARG A 2 25.17 49.92 8.69
CA ARG A 2 24.45 48.84 7.96
C ARG A 2 25.41 48.02 7.08
N SER A 3 25.63 46.71 7.26
CA SER A 3 25.08 45.66 8.17
C SER A 3 26.13 44.50 8.26
N GLY A 4 26.15 43.55 9.20
CA GLY A 4 25.22 43.20 10.28
C GLY A 4 24.46 41.89 10.02
N PHE A 5 24.89 40.74 10.58
CA PHE A 5 24.07 39.63 11.10
C PHE A 5 24.93 38.48 11.69
N ASP A 6 24.74 38.18 12.97
CA ASP A 6 25.14 36.92 13.60
C ASP A 6 24.00 35.89 13.52
N GLY A 7 24.33 34.59 13.55
CA GLY A 7 23.36 33.50 13.36
C GLY A 7 23.60 32.28 14.25
N GLN A 8 23.33 32.40 15.56
CA GLN A 8 23.30 31.24 16.45
C GLN A 8 22.05 30.38 16.22
N VAL A 9 22.22 29.06 16.22
CA VAL A 9 21.12 28.09 16.09
C VAL A 9 20.53 27.78 17.47
N CYS A 10 19.25 28.06 17.66
CA CYS A 10 18.49 27.63 18.83
C CYS A 10 17.43 26.59 18.43
N ALA A 11 17.52 25.39 19.01
CA ALA A 11 16.46 24.38 18.90
C ALA A 11 15.40 24.59 20.00
N PRO A 12 14.09 24.47 19.70
CA PRO A 12 13.04 24.66 20.70
C PRO A 12 12.86 23.39 21.57
N ALA A 13 13.25 23.47 22.83
CA ALA A 13 12.92 22.46 23.84
C ALA A 13 11.52 22.73 24.43
N VAL A 14 10.62 21.74 24.37
CA VAL A 14 9.26 21.86 24.94
C VAL A 14 9.24 21.31 26.36
N ALA A 15 9.09 22.18 27.35
CA ALA A 15 9.02 21.81 28.77
C ALA A 15 7.56 21.88 29.28
N ILE A 16 7.02 20.74 29.73
CA ILE A 16 5.70 20.65 30.36
C ILE A 16 5.90 20.61 31.89
N ARG A 17 5.25 21.51 32.64
CA ARG A 17 5.32 21.50 34.12
C ARG A 17 3.94 21.75 34.75
N LYS A 18 3.59 20.90 35.72
CA LYS A 18 2.33 20.94 36.48
C LYS A 18 2.39 22.04 37.55
N LYS A 19 1.29 22.76 37.76
CA LYS A 19 1.17 23.83 38.77
C LYS A 19 0.74 23.22 40.11
N GLY A 20 1.44 23.51 41.21
CA GLY A 20 1.03 23.12 42.57
C GLY A 20 2.08 22.36 43.41
N ALA A 21 3.17 23.03 43.78
CA ALA A 21 4.06 22.63 44.88
C ALA A 21 4.70 23.90 45.49
N ARG A 22 5.05 23.87 46.78
CA ARG A 22 5.51 25.06 47.54
C ARG A 22 7.02 25.35 47.33
N GLN A 23 7.44 26.58 47.61
CA GLN A 23 8.84 27.00 47.59
C GLN A 23 9.56 26.67 48.91
N ALA A 24 10.85 26.32 48.83
CA ALA A 24 11.87 26.53 49.87
C ALA A 24 13.29 26.52 49.22
N PRO A 25 14.34 27.19 49.76
CA PRO A 25 15.52 27.55 48.95
C PRO A 25 16.93 27.23 49.53
N ALA A 26 17.88 26.91 48.65
CA ALA A 26 19.36 27.09 48.73
C ALA A 26 19.92 26.78 47.31
N TRP A 27 20.90 27.43 46.66
CA TRP A 27 22.03 28.31 47.00
C TRP A 27 23.16 27.68 47.84
N ARG A 28 24.23 27.17 47.20
CA ARG A 28 25.59 27.79 47.07
C ARG A 28 26.71 26.73 46.79
N PHE A 29 27.85 27.18 46.26
CA PHE A 29 29.12 26.46 45.92
C PHE A 29 29.08 25.42 44.78
N ILE A 30 29.97 25.34 43.76
CA ILE A 30 31.27 25.95 43.34
C ILE A 30 32.54 25.06 43.52
N MET A 31 33.12 24.69 42.36
CA MET A 31 34.52 24.34 42.01
C MET A 31 35.39 23.40 42.88
N LEU A 32 35.87 22.32 42.24
CA LEU A 32 37.24 21.72 42.18
C LEU A 32 37.10 20.31 41.53
N LEU A 33 38.07 19.67 40.88
CA LEU A 33 39.52 19.91 40.72
C LEU A 33 39.96 19.48 39.29
N LEU A 34 41.16 19.89 38.84
CA LEU A 34 41.71 19.57 37.51
C LEU A 34 42.64 18.34 37.46
N ALA A 35 42.93 17.93 36.22
CA ALA A 35 44.14 17.24 35.74
C ALA A 35 44.29 15.70 35.92
N GLN A 36 44.26 15.00 34.78
CA GLN A 36 45.34 14.09 34.39
C GLN A 36 45.59 14.20 32.88
N VAL A 37 46.87 14.22 32.47
CA VAL A 37 47.31 14.43 31.07
C VAL A 37 48.22 13.28 30.64
N GLY A 38 47.90 12.61 29.51
CA GLY A 38 48.46 11.30 29.17
C GLY A 38 48.91 11.09 27.70
N LYS A 39 49.34 12.16 27.02
CA LYS A 39 50.13 12.20 25.75
C LYS A 39 50.07 11.00 24.76
N ARG A 40 49.67 11.28 23.51
CA ARG A 40 50.52 11.07 22.29
C ARG A 40 49.99 11.89 21.11
N ALA A 41 50.92 12.40 20.29
CA ALA A 41 50.73 13.05 18.98
C ALA A 41 51.72 12.36 17.99
N ALA A 42 51.73 12.50 16.66
CA ALA A 42 51.56 13.66 15.75
C ALA A 42 51.49 13.12 14.27
N PRO A 43 51.73 13.88 13.17
CA PRO A 43 51.40 15.28 12.84
C PRO A 43 50.69 15.50 11.47
N ILE A 44 49.91 16.59 11.40
CA ILE A 44 49.70 17.60 10.31
C ILE A 44 50.07 17.26 8.84
N GLY A 45 49.11 17.53 7.93
CA GLY A 45 49.32 17.86 6.50
C GLY A 45 48.10 18.60 5.89
N PRO A 46 48.24 19.74 5.16
CA PRO A 46 47.09 20.59 4.78
C PRO A 46 46.62 20.44 3.31
N ALA A 47 45.35 20.78 3.06
CA ALA A 47 44.77 20.95 1.71
C ALA A 47 43.93 22.25 1.62
N SER A 48 43.83 22.84 0.43
CA SER A 48 43.47 24.27 0.26
C SER A 48 42.05 24.55 -0.24
N ILE A 49 41.49 25.67 0.22
CA ILE A 49 40.25 26.26 -0.31
C ILE A 49 40.56 27.01 -1.61
N ARG A 50 39.73 26.85 -2.64
CA ARG A 50 39.64 27.80 -3.78
C ARG A 50 38.20 28.24 -4.00
N ARG A 51 37.99 29.55 -4.14
CA ARG A 51 36.82 30.19 -4.76
C ARG A 51 37.26 30.76 -6.11
N ASN A 52 36.35 30.86 -7.08
CA ASN A 52 36.46 31.83 -8.17
C ASN A 52 35.03 32.28 -8.62
N PRO A 53 34.74 33.56 -8.89
CA PRO A 53 33.36 34.04 -9.11
C PRO A 53 33.08 34.63 -10.51
N GLY A 54 31.79 34.75 -10.86
CA GLY A 54 31.27 35.52 -12.00
C GLY A 54 30.37 34.68 -12.94
N LYS A 55 29.30 35.21 -13.56
CA LYS A 55 28.68 36.56 -13.49
C LYS A 55 27.14 36.46 -13.65
N MET A 56 26.46 37.52 -13.18
CA MET A 56 25.21 38.17 -13.65
C MET A 56 24.68 37.75 -15.05
N LEU A 57 23.38 37.73 -15.36
CA LEU A 57 22.12 38.30 -14.77
C LEU A 57 20.95 37.25 -14.96
N ALA A 58 19.63 37.47 -14.90
CA ALA A 58 18.76 38.66 -14.96
C ALA A 58 17.44 38.55 -14.14
N GLN A 59 16.40 39.25 -14.58
CA GLN A 59 15.00 39.35 -14.09
C GLN A 59 14.15 38.13 -14.55
N SER A 60 12.94 37.84 -14.05
CA SER A 60 11.88 38.71 -13.47
C SER A 60 11.00 37.96 -12.43
N ALA A 61 9.96 38.61 -11.88
CA ALA A 61 9.25 38.17 -10.66
C ALA A 61 7.75 37.87 -10.86
N ARG A 62 7.17 37.00 -10.00
CA ARG A 62 5.83 37.17 -9.38
C ARG A 62 5.47 36.15 -8.29
N CYS A 63 4.53 36.57 -7.44
CA CYS A 63 3.63 35.78 -6.57
C CYS A 63 4.22 34.84 -5.49
N ALA A 64 4.02 35.23 -4.23
CA ALA A 64 4.11 34.35 -3.07
C ALA A 64 2.72 33.81 -2.65
N ARG A 65 2.68 32.67 -1.94
CA ARG A 65 1.70 32.38 -0.87
C ARG A 65 2.15 31.19 -0.01
N ILE A 66 2.28 31.42 1.30
CA ILE A 66 2.43 30.37 2.31
C ILE A 66 1.02 30.01 2.82
N ALA A 67 0.73 28.73 2.97
CA ALA A 67 -0.53 28.24 3.55
C ALA A 67 -0.34 26.93 4.31
N ALA A 68 0.28 27.00 5.50
CA ALA A 68 0.24 25.88 6.43
C ALA A 68 -1.17 25.75 7.03
N ARG A 69 -1.76 24.55 6.95
CA ARG A 69 -3.02 24.20 7.64
C ARG A 69 -2.88 22.84 8.32
N VAL A 70 -2.49 22.86 9.59
CA VAL A 70 -2.83 21.77 10.52
C VAL A 70 -4.29 21.99 10.95
N ARG A 71 -5.08 20.92 11.00
CA ARG A 71 -6.44 20.94 11.55
C ARG A 71 -6.54 19.82 12.57
N CYS A 72 -6.84 20.18 13.82
CA CYS A 72 -7.27 19.26 14.86
C CYS A 72 -8.54 19.86 15.46
N ASP A 73 -9.61 19.07 15.46
CA ASP A 73 -10.85 19.38 16.17
C ASP A 73 -10.76 18.88 17.63
N GLU A 74 -11.84 19.13 18.38
CA GLU A 74 -12.21 18.49 19.65
C GLU A 74 -11.70 19.08 21.00
N ALA A 75 -12.68 19.36 21.86
CA ALA A 75 -12.66 19.57 23.32
C ALA A 75 -11.54 20.42 24.01
N ARG A 76 -11.92 21.59 24.54
CA ARG A 76 -11.20 22.29 25.62
C ARG A 76 -12.01 22.29 26.93
N PRO A 77 -11.41 21.95 28.09
CA PRO A 77 -11.88 22.42 29.40
C PRO A 77 -11.37 23.85 29.70
N PRO A 78 -12.06 24.64 30.55
CA PRO A 78 -11.72 26.02 30.84
C PRO A 78 -10.52 26.16 31.81
N GLY A 79 -9.83 27.32 31.78
CA GLY A 79 -8.88 27.73 32.83
C GLY A 79 -7.49 28.20 32.40
N TRP A 80 -7.15 28.18 31.11
CA TRP A 80 -5.82 28.55 30.61
C TRP A 80 -5.82 29.85 29.80
N SER A 81 -5.11 30.88 30.29
CA SER A 81 -4.80 32.10 29.56
C SER A 81 -3.41 32.00 28.92
N VAL A 82 -3.34 32.15 27.59
CA VAL A 82 -2.06 32.32 26.89
C VAL A 82 -1.72 33.80 26.88
N ARG A 83 -0.63 34.19 27.54
CA ARG A 83 -0.06 35.53 27.41
C ARG A 83 0.97 35.53 26.27
N ILE A 84 0.70 36.30 25.23
CA ILE A 84 1.65 36.55 24.14
C ILE A 84 2.26 37.93 24.40
N GLU A 85 3.57 37.97 24.68
CA GLU A 85 4.32 39.21 24.82
C GLU A 85 5.01 39.52 23.47
N GLY A 86 5.02 40.79 23.05
CA GLY A 86 5.71 41.23 21.81
C GLY A 86 4.84 41.80 20.68
N LEU A 87 3.61 42.26 20.93
CA LEU A 87 2.81 43.01 19.94
C LEU A 87 2.36 44.38 20.47
N THR A 88 2.49 45.42 19.64
CA THR A 88 2.09 46.80 19.97
C THR A 88 0.63 47.08 19.60
N ALA A 89 0.01 48.03 20.30
CA ALA A 89 -1.45 48.24 20.32
C ALA A 89 -2.07 48.90 19.06
N ARG A 90 -1.59 48.56 17.85
CA ARG A 90 -2.10 49.10 16.57
C ARG A 90 -2.51 48.05 15.51
N GLN A 91 -2.64 46.78 15.91
CA GLN A 91 -3.16 45.71 15.04
C GLN A 91 -4.37 44.94 15.62
N ILE A 92 -4.83 45.29 16.83
CA ILE A 92 -6.02 44.68 17.45
C ILE A 92 -7.27 45.52 17.08
N ALA A 93 -7.70 45.45 15.82
CA ALA A 93 -8.81 46.28 15.32
C ALA A 93 -9.70 45.64 14.23
N VAL A 94 -9.45 44.39 13.79
CA VAL A 94 -10.37 43.65 12.90
C VAL A 94 -10.34 42.16 13.26
N LEU A 95 -11.36 41.68 14.00
CA LEU A 95 -11.89 40.29 14.02
C LEU A 95 -12.87 40.06 15.21
N ILE A 96 -14.02 40.74 15.20
CA ILE A 96 -15.19 40.32 16.00
C ILE A 96 -16.44 40.47 15.13
N VAL A 97 -17.17 39.35 14.98
CA VAL A 97 -18.63 39.15 14.79
C VAL A 97 -18.83 37.84 14.00
N PRO A 98 -19.55 36.83 14.53
CA PRO A 98 -19.84 35.60 13.80
C PRO A 98 -21.04 35.76 12.86
N GLN A 99 -21.03 35.07 11.71
CA GLN A 99 -22.22 34.93 10.87
C GLN A 99 -23.05 33.71 11.28
N ALA A 100 -24.31 33.96 11.64
CA ALA A 100 -25.37 32.96 11.77
C ALA A 100 -26.11 32.79 10.41
N PRO A 101 -26.82 31.66 10.17
CA PRO A 101 -27.26 31.29 8.82
C PRO A 101 -28.44 32.14 8.31
N SER A 102 -28.41 32.46 7.01
CA SER A 102 -29.49 33.15 6.31
C SER A 102 -30.72 32.25 6.15
N ARG A 103 -31.87 32.73 6.65
CA ARG A 103 -33.17 32.09 6.40
C ARG A 103 -33.65 32.39 4.98
N ARG A 104 -34.37 31.45 4.38
CA ARG A 104 -35.11 31.66 3.11
C ARG A 104 -36.29 32.62 3.34
N PRO A 105 -36.55 33.58 2.43
CA PRO A 105 -37.88 34.13 2.20
C PRO A 105 -38.66 33.27 1.19
N SER A 106 -39.97 33.11 1.41
CA SER A 106 -40.89 32.47 0.47
C SER A 106 -41.23 33.39 -0.72
N PRO A 107 -41.68 32.87 -1.88
CA PRO A 107 -42.24 33.70 -2.93
C PRO A 107 -43.52 34.38 -2.45
N VAL A 108 -43.65 35.69 -2.73
CA VAL A 108 -44.84 36.47 -2.38
C VAL A 108 -45.91 36.30 -3.46
N CYS A 109 -47.02 35.65 -3.12
CA CYS A 109 -48.22 35.70 -3.95
C CYS A 109 -48.79 37.12 -3.94
N ARG A 110 -48.90 37.75 -5.12
CA ARG A 110 -49.76 38.92 -5.33
C ARG A 110 -50.97 38.50 -6.17
N SER A 111 -52.15 38.61 -5.58
CA SER A 111 -53.42 38.58 -6.32
C SER A 111 -53.58 39.88 -7.13
N PRO A 112 -54.09 39.83 -8.37
CA PRO A 112 -54.58 41.01 -9.06
C PRO A 112 -55.92 41.47 -8.43
N PRO A 113 -56.26 42.77 -8.48
CA PRO A 113 -57.56 43.25 -8.03
C PRO A 113 -58.68 42.89 -9.02
N PHE A 114 -59.89 42.70 -8.51
CA PHE A 114 -61.11 42.68 -9.33
C PHE A 114 -61.41 44.09 -9.84
N SER A 115 -61.62 44.24 -11.15
CA SER A 115 -62.28 45.39 -11.76
C SER A 115 -63.34 44.90 -12.74
N PHE A 116 -64.61 45.24 -12.49
CA PHE A 116 -65.68 45.01 -13.46
C PHE A 116 -65.51 45.99 -14.63
N VAL A 117 -65.53 45.47 -15.86
CA VAL A 117 -65.75 46.27 -17.08
C VAL A 117 -66.80 45.55 -17.92
N THR A 118 -67.90 46.24 -18.21
CA THR A 118 -69.04 45.70 -18.97
C THR A 118 -68.91 45.98 -20.47
N GLY A 119 -69.15 44.95 -21.29
CA GLY A 119 -69.62 45.13 -22.66
C GLY A 119 -68.56 45.45 -23.72
N ALA A 120 -68.08 44.43 -24.42
CA ALA A 120 -67.58 44.55 -25.78
C ALA A 120 -67.99 43.31 -26.60
N THR A 121 -68.32 43.52 -27.87
CA THR A 121 -68.91 42.53 -28.79
C THR A 121 -68.03 41.31 -29.09
N MET A 122 -68.69 40.18 -29.40
CA MET A 122 -68.04 38.95 -29.87
C MET A 122 -67.21 39.17 -31.14
N SER A 123 -66.03 38.54 -31.21
CA SER A 123 -65.36 38.22 -32.47
C SER A 123 -64.70 36.84 -32.37
N SER A 124 -65.16 35.89 -33.16
CA SER A 124 -64.83 34.47 -33.06
C SER A 124 -63.57 34.11 -33.86
N THR A 125 -62.40 34.54 -33.39
CA THR A 125 -61.11 34.13 -33.98
C THR A 125 -60.90 32.62 -33.77
N ILE A 126 -61.07 31.83 -34.84
CA ILE A 126 -60.90 30.37 -34.81
C ILE A 126 -59.43 30.02 -34.54
N CYS A 127 -59.12 29.67 -33.29
CA CYS A 127 -57.78 29.30 -32.86
C CYS A 127 -57.42 27.89 -33.34
N ARG A 128 -56.99 27.79 -34.61
CA ARG A 128 -56.64 26.54 -35.30
C ARG A 128 -55.50 25.81 -34.55
N PRO A 129 -55.69 24.56 -34.05
CA PRO A 129 -54.74 23.99 -33.10
C PRO A 129 -53.38 23.63 -33.71
N HIS A 130 -52.28 24.10 -33.11
CA HIS A 130 -50.91 23.83 -33.59
C HIS A 130 -50.33 22.47 -33.18
N TYR A 131 -51.16 21.50 -32.75
CA TYR A 131 -50.72 20.20 -32.24
C TYR A 131 -49.78 19.45 -33.20
N HIS A 132 -50.00 19.54 -34.52
CA HIS A 132 -49.15 18.90 -35.54
C HIS A 132 -47.69 19.39 -35.52
N ARG A 133 -47.41 20.64 -35.11
CA ARG A 133 -46.03 21.16 -35.04
C ARG A 133 -45.28 20.69 -33.79
N VAL A 134 -46.00 20.44 -32.70
CA VAL A 134 -45.41 19.87 -31.46
C VAL A 134 -45.13 18.37 -31.63
N ALA A 135 -46.03 17.63 -32.26
CA ALA A 135 -45.85 16.20 -32.54
C ALA A 135 -44.59 15.92 -33.39
N LEU A 136 -44.35 16.70 -34.44
CA LEU A 136 -43.18 16.55 -35.30
C LEU A 136 -41.86 16.85 -34.57
N ALA A 137 -41.85 17.80 -33.62
CA ALA A 137 -40.68 18.10 -32.81
C ALA A 137 -40.29 16.96 -31.86
N LEU A 138 -41.27 16.28 -31.23
CA LEU A 138 -41.00 15.10 -30.41
C LEU A 138 -40.46 13.92 -31.24
N ALA A 139 -41.00 13.71 -32.45
CA ALA A 139 -40.57 12.63 -33.34
C ALA A 139 -39.08 12.74 -33.74
N ILE A 140 -38.57 13.96 -33.95
CA ILE A 140 -37.17 14.22 -34.30
C ILE A 140 -36.25 14.10 -33.06
N GLY A 141 -36.76 14.37 -31.85
CA GLY A 141 -36.00 14.15 -30.61
C GLY A 141 -35.73 12.66 -30.33
N ALA A 142 -36.64 11.76 -30.70
CA ALA A 142 -36.52 10.33 -30.45
C ALA A 142 -35.40 9.64 -31.24
N THR A 143 -35.11 10.09 -32.47
CA THR A 143 -34.05 9.50 -33.31
C THR A 143 -32.64 9.95 -32.92
N PHE A 144 -32.50 10.98 -32.08
CA PHE A 144 -31.22 11.40 -31.50
C PHE A 144 -30.93 10.78 -30.12
N ALA A 145 -31.72 9.79 -29.68
CA ALA A 145 -31.31 8.81 -28.68
C ALA A 145 -30.25 7.85 -29.26
N GLY A 146 -29.15 8.41 -29.77
CA GLY A 146 -28.09 7.68 -30.45
C GLY A 146 -27.50 6.61 -29.55
N SER A 147 -27.26 5.42 -30.12
CA SER A 147 -26.75 4.24 -29.43
C SER A 147 -25.60 4.61 -28.49
N ALA A 148 -25.84 4.50 -27.19
CA ALA A 148 -24.83 4.72 -26.16
C ALA A 148 -23.76 3.61 -26.28
N SER A 149 -22.79 3.83 -27.17
CA SER A 149 -21.69 2.90 -27.43
C SER A 149 -20.96 2.67 -26.12
N ALA A 150 -21.20 1.50 -25.52
CA ALA A 150 -20.63 1.12 -24.24
C ALA A 150 -19.11 1.14 -24.40
N GLN A 151 -18.46 2.17 -23.83
CA GLN A 151 -17.07 2.48 -24.12
C GLN A 151 -16.20 1.24 -23.94
N GLN A 152 -15.69 0.72 -25.06
CA GLN A 152 -15.00 -0.55 -25.10
C GLN A 152 -13.85 -0.53 -24.10
N TYR A 153 -14.01 -1.34 -23.05
CA TYR A 153 -13.04 -1.38 -21.97
C TYR A 153 -11.88 -2.32 -22.35
N PRO A 154 -10.62 -1.92 -22.11
CA PRO A 154 -10.18 -0.61 -21.63
C PRO A 154 -10.06 0.44 -22.76
N ALA A 155 -10.58 1.65 -22.54
CA ALA A 155 -10.46 2.78 -23.47
C ALA A 155 -9.11 3.50 -23.34
N ARG A 156 -8.59 3.55 -22.10
CA ARG A 156 -7.31 4.15 -21.68
C ARG A 156 -6.39 3.08 -21.04
N ASN A 157 -5.14 3.44 -20.74
CA ASN A 157 -4.22 2.54 -20.01
C ASN A 157 -4.79 2.14 -18.64
N VAL A 158 -4.50 0.91 -18.21
CA VAL A 158 -4.85 0.36 -16.89
C VAL A 158 -3.61 0.35 -16.01
N THR A 159 -3.73 0.66 -14.72
CA THR A 159 -2.62 0.59 -13.76
C THR A 159 -2.86 -0.54 -12.77
N VAL A 160 -1.86 -1.39 -12.56
CA VAL A 160 -1.84 -2.42 -11.52
C VAL A 160 -0.80 -2.03 -10.47
N ILE A 161 -1.26 -1.71 -9.26
CA ILE A 161 -0.40 -1.47 -8.11
C ILE A 161 0.14 -2.82 -7.61
N VAL A 162 1.45 -2.92 -7.40
CA VAL A 162 2.08 -4.04 -6.70
C VAL A 162 2.70 -3.50 -5.40
N PRO A 163 2.24 -3.88 -4.21
CA PRO A 163 2.56 -3.16 -2.98
C PRO A 163 3.88 -3.63 -2.32
N TYR A 164 4.85 -4.01 -3.15
CA TYR A 164 6.17 -4.52 -2.78
C TYR A 164 7.22 -4.03 -3.79
N SER A 165 8.50 -4.05 -3.40
CA SER A 165 9.61 -3.72 -4.31
C SER A 165 9.62 -4.59 -5.57
N ALA A 166 10.04 -3.99 -6.69
CA ALA A 166 10.18 -4.67 -7.99
C ALA A 166 11.15 -5.87 -7.92
N GLY A 167 11.01 -6.81 -8.87
CA GLY A 167 11.79 -8.05 -8.90
C GLY A 167 11.36 -9.10 -7.86
N GLY A 168 10.32 -8.84 -7.06
CA GLY A 168 9.66 -9.88 -6.26
C GLY A 168 8.74 -10.76 -7.12
N SER A 169 8.37 -11.95 -6.63
CA SER A 169 7.59 -12.91 -7.44
C SER A 169 6.23 -12.38 -7.91
N ILE A 170 5.55 -11.57 -7.10
CA ILE A 170 4.30 -10.90 -7.52
C ILE A 170 4.56 -9.82 -8.58
N ASP A 171 5.67 -9.10 -8.52
CA ASP A 171 6.04 -8.12 -9.55
C ASP A 171 6.30 -8.81 -10.89
N LEU A 172 7.01 -9.94 -10.89
CA LEU A 172 7.23 -10.77 -12.09
C LEU A 172 5.91 -11.34 -12.64
N MET A 173 5.10 -12.00 -11.80
CA MET A 173 3.79 -12.54 -12.20
C MET A 173 2.87 -11.45 -12.79
N THR A 174 2.74 -10.31 -12.10
CA THR A 174 1.88 -9.21 -12.54
C THR A 174 2.41 -8.60 -13.84
N ARG A 175 3.73 -8.46 -14.04
CA ARG A 175 4.30 -7.96 -15.32
C ARG A 175 4.06 -8.92 -16.49
N THR A 176 4.20 -10.24 -16.29
CA THR A 176 3.95 -11.21 -17.36
C THR A 176 2.47 -11.25 -17.77
N VAL A 177 1.55 -11.19 -16.81
CA VAL A 177 0.10 -11.10 -17.09
C VAL A 177 -0.26 -9.74 -17.71
N ALA A 178 0.25 -8.63 -17.16
CA ALA A 178 0.01 -7.29 -17.69
C ALA A 178 0.44 -7.14 -19.16
N ARG A 179 1.56 -7.75 -19.56
CA ARG A 179 1.99 -7.78 -20.96
C ARG A 179 0.95 -8.47 -21.85
N GLN A 180 0.52 -9.69 -21.51
CA GLN A 180 -0.48 -10.42 -22.31
C GLN A 180 -1.84 -9.72 -22.35
N LEU A 181 -2.28 -9.12 -21.24
CA LEU A 181 -3.49 -8.27 -21.22
C LEU A 181 -3.33 -7.04 -22.10
N GLY A 182 -2.15 -6.39 -22.12
CA GLY A 182 -1.91 -5.23 -22.97
C GLY A 182 -1.90 -5.57 -24.47
N GLU A 183 -1.33 -6.73 -24.82
CA GLU A 183 -1.38 -7.32 -26.16
C GLU A 183 -2.83 -7.64 -26.58
N ALA A 184 -3.64 -8.21 -25.69
CA ALA A 184 -5.04 -8.56 -25.96
C ALA A 184 -6.00 -7.34 -26.00
N TRP A 185 -5.72 -6.30 -25.20
CA TRP A 185 -6.59 -5.12 -25.05
C TRP A 185 -6.20 -3.94 -25.98
N GLY A 186 -5.01 -3.95 -26.57
CA GLY A 186 -4.49 -2.82 -27.36
C GLY A 186 -4.28 -1.54 -26.54
N LYS A 187 -4.04 -1.66 -25.22
CA LYS A 187 -3.75 -0.58 -24.27
C LYS A 187 -2.65 -1.00 -23.31
N ASN A 188 -1.86 -0.06 -22.80
CA ASN A 188 -0.81 -0.41 -21.86
C ASN A 188 -1.41 -0.78 -20.48
N VAL A 189 -0.95 -1.90 -19.92
CA VAL A 189 -1.21 -2.28 -18.53
C VAL A 189 0.07 -2.02 -17.73
N ILE A 190 0.06 -0.96 -16.93
CA ILE A 190 1.24 -0.38 -16.27
C ILE A 190 1.37 -0.97 -14.86
N VAL A 191 2.53 -1.54 -14.52
CA VAL A 191 2.80 -2.09 -13.19
C VAL A 191 3.61 -1.10 -12.34
N ASP A 192 3.00 -0.60 -11.27
CA ASP A 192 3.53 0.45 -10.38
C ASP A 192 3.79 -0.10 -8.97
N ASN A 193 5.04 -0.02 -8.49
CA ASN A 193 5.46 -0.59 -7.21
C ASN A 193 5.30 0.40 -6.05
N ARG A 194 4.40 0.08 -5.11
CA ARG A 194 4.10 0.91 -3.92
C ARG A 194 4.40 0.18 -2.60
N PRO A 195 5.68 -0.12 -2.30
CA PRO A 195 6.08 -0.88 -1.11
C PRO A 195 5.83 -0.15 0.20
N GLY A 196 5.21 -0.84 1.17
CA GLY A 196 5.16 -0.37 2.56
C GLY A 196 4.16 -1.11 3.46
N ALA A 197 4.41 -1.10 4.77
CA ALA A 197 3.54 -1.66 5.82
C ALA A 197 3.07 -3.13 5.59
N SER A 198 3.94 -3.97 5.02
CA SER A 198 3.68 -5.36 4.57
C SER A 198 2.69 -5.51 3.42
N GLY A 199 2.43 -4.44 2.66
CA GLY A 199 1.53 -4.40 1.51
C GLY A 199 0.38 -3.40 1.68
N MET A 200 0.04 -3.07 2.94
CA MET A 200 -1.18 -2.30 3.26
C MET A 200 -1.22 -0.91 2.62
N ILE A 201 -0.08 -0.23 2.41
CA ILE A 201 -0.04 1.11 1.80
C ILE A 201 -0.48 1.07 0.33
N GLY A 202 0.02 0.13 -0.47
CA GLY A 202 -0.40 0.00 -1.86
C GLY A 202 -1.82 -0.57 -1.99
N THR A 203 -2.26 -1.42 -1.05
CA THR A 203 -3.66 -1.84 -0.98
C THR A 203 -4.60 -0.67 -0.63
N GLU A 204 -4.22 0.22 0.29
CA GLU A 204 -5.02 1.38 0.68
C GLU A 204 -5.27 2.33 -0.49
N ILE A 205 -4.26 2.52 -1.36
CA ILE A 205 -4.37 3.32 -2.59
C ILE A 205 -5.46 2.75 -3.50
N VAL A 206 -5.49 1.42 -3.72
CA VAL A 206 -6.49 0.78 -4.58
C VAL A 206 -7.86 0.70 -3.89
N ALA A 207 -7.92 0.40 -2.59
CA ALA A 207 -9.16 0.36 -1.81
C ALA A 207 -9.90 1.73 -1.76
N LYS A 208 -9.22 2.83 -2.09
CA LYS A 208 -9.78 4.19 -2.19
C LYS A 208 -9.89 4.72 -3.62
N ALA A 209 -9.57 3.91 -4.62
CA ALA A 209 -9.65 4.28 -6.03
C ALA A 209 -11.08 4.11 -6.59
N PRO A 210 -11.44 4.79 -7.69
CA PRO A 210 -12.69 4.53 -8.40
C PRO A 210 -12.77 3.07 -8.84
N ALA A 211 -13.92 2.42 -8.59
CA ALA A 211 -14.17 1.03 -8.97
C ALA A 211 -14.51 0.88 -10.47
N ASP A 212 -13.70 1.49 -11.36
CA ASP A 212 -13.96 1.60 -12.81
C ASP A 212 -13.18 0.57 -13.66
N GLY A 213 -12.31 -0.21 -13.01
CA GLY A 213 -11.41 -1.20 -13.59
C GLY A 213 -10.00 -0.69 -13.93
N TYR A 214 -9.78 0.63 -14.01
CA TYR A 214 -8.51 1.20 -14.47
C TYR A 214 -7.42 1.29 -13.38
N MET A 215 -7.77 1.06 -12.11
CA MET A 215 -6.79 0.83 -11.04
C MET A 215 -7.07 -0.53 -10.36
N LEU A 216 -6.08 -1.41 -10.43
CA LEU A 216 -6.13 -2.78 -9.90
C LEU A 216 -4.94 -3.02 -8.95
N LEU A 217 -4.96 -4.13 -8.22
CA LEU A 217 -3.94 -4.53 -7.25
C LEU A 217 -3.43 -5.95 -7.56
N GLY A 218 -2.13 -6.10 -7.80
CA GLY A 218 -1.46 -7.40 -7.84
C GLY A 218 -0.98 -7.79 -6.44
N HIS A 219 -1.54 -8.87 -5.87
CA HIS A 219 -1.20 -9.32 -4.53
C HIS A 219 -1.05 -10.85 -4.41
N THR A 220 -0.43 -11.28 -3.31
CA THR A 220 -0.29 -12.68 -2.89
C THR A 220 -1.09 -12.98 -1.61
N SER A 221 -1.07 -14.24 -1.17
CA SER A 221 -1.55 -14.67 0.15
C SER A 221 -0.99 -13.86 1.35
N SER A 222 0.07 -13.06 1.16
CA SER A 222 0.52 -12.09 2.16
C SER A 222 -0.56 -11.09 2.56
N TYR A 223 -1.59 -10.86 1.73
CA TYR A 223 -2.70 -9.95 2.07
C TYR A 223 -3.58 -10.50 3.20
N PRO A 224 -4.31 -11.64 3.03
CA PRO A 224 -5.09 -12.22 4.12
C PRO A 224 -4.22 -12.65 5.31
N ALA A 225 -2.97 -13.07 5.08
CA ALA A 225 -2.00 -13.32 6.14
C ALA A 225 -1.75 -12.06 7.00
N THR A 226 -1.40 -10.93 6.38
CA THR A 226 -1.17 -9.66 7.10
C THR A 226 -2.47 -9.17 7.78
N ALA A 227 -3.61 -9.29 7.09
CA ALA A 227 -4.91 -8.90 7.63
C ALA A 227 -5.38 -9.77 8.81
N SER A 228 -4.94 -11.03 8.90
CA SER A 228 -5.29 -11.92 10.00
C SER A 228 -4.64 -11.55 11.35
N VAL A 229 -3.50 -10.83 11.31
CA VAL A 229 -2.73 -10.44 12.51
C VAL A 229 -2.74 -8.95 12.80
N ARG A 230 -3.08 -8.07 11.84
CA ARG A 230 -3.19 -6.62 12.10
C ARG A 230 -4.47 -6.30 12.88
N ALA A 231 -4.32 -5.86 14.12
CA ALA A 231 -5.41 -5.48 15.00
C ALA A 231 -6.12 -4.18 14.56
N LYS A 232 -5.44 -3.32 13.79
CA LYS A 232 -6.01 -2.09 13.22
C LYS A 232 -5.55 -1.91 11.76
N LEU A 233 -6.50 -1.64 10.88
CA LEU A 233 -6.29 -1.33 9.46
C LEU A 233 -7.12 -0.10 9.05
N PRO A 234 -6.69 0.68 8.04
CA PRO A 234 -7.40 1.87 7.57
C PRO A 234 -8.62 1.57 6.67
N PHE A 235 -8.95 0.28 6.47
CA PHE A 235 -10.08 -0.22 5.69
C PHE A 235 -10.45 -1.64 6.16
N ASP A 236 -11.65 -2.12 5.81
CA ASP A 236 -12.06 -3.53 6.02
C ASP A 236 -11.30 -4.46 5.04
N PRO A 237 -10.44 -5.37 5.50
CA PRO A 237 -9.60 -6.18 4.61
C PRO A 237 -10.37 -7.29 3.87
N ALA A 238 -11.59 -7.63 4.31
CA ALA A 238 -12.43 -8.61 3.65
C ALA A 238 -13.37 -7.98 2.61
N ARG A 239 -13.57 -6.66 2.67
CA ARG A 239 -14.64 -5.97 1.91
C ARG A 239 -14.21 -4.72 1.12
N ALA A 240 -13.05 -4.13 1.37
CA ALA A 240 -12.61 -2.89 0.69
C ALA A 240 -11.97 -3.14 -0.69
N ILE A 241 -11.54 -4.38 -0.96
CA ILE A 241 -11.16 -4.86 -2.29
C ILE A 241 -11.88 -6.18 -2.60
N VAL A 242 -12.07 -6.48 -3.88
CA VAL A 242 -12.64 -7.74 -4.37
C VAL A 242 -11.61 -8.50 -5.21
N PRO A 243 -11.52 -9.83 -5.13
CA PRO A 243 -10.76 -10.63 -6.09
C PRO A 243 -11.39 -10.52 -7.48
N VAL A 244 -10.55 -10.46 -8.52
CA VAL A 244 -10.98 -10.39 -9.92
C VAL A 244 -10.48 -11.62 -10.71
N ALA A 245 -9.25 -12.05 -10.45
CA ALA A 245 -8.69 -13.28 -11.02
C ALA A 245 -7.55 -13.81 -10.14
N MET A 246 -7.34 -15.12 -10.14
CA MET A 246 -6.15 -15.73 -9.54
C MET A 246 -5.17 -16.12 -10.66
N PHE A 247 -3.90 -15.79 -10.53
CA PHE A 247 -2.88 -16.11 -11.53
C PHE A 247 -2.42 -17.56 -11.38
N GLY A 248 -2.11 -17.96 -10.14
CA GLY A 248 -1.47 -19.24 -9.88
C GLY A 248 -1.20 -19.49 -8.41
N ARG A 249 -0.69 -20.68 -8.12
CA ARG A 249 -0.26 -21.13 -6.80
C ARG A 249 0.96 -22.05 -6.88
N ALA A 250 1.75 -22.09 -5.81
CA ALA A 250 2.98 -22.84 -5.72
C ALA A 250 3.31 -23.22 -4.26
N PRO A 251 4.07 -24.31 -4.04
CA PRO A 251 4.89 -24.40 -2.83
C PRO A 251 5.97 -23.31 -2.86
N MET A 252 6.50 -22.98 -1.69
CA MET A 252 7.73 -22.20 -1.56
C MET A 252 8.93 -23.14 -1.39
N LEU A 253 10.11 -22.65 -1.73
CA LEU A 253 11.39 -23.29 -1.49
C LEU A 253 11.99 -22.76 -0.20
N PHE A 254 12.56 -23.64 0.62
CA PHE A 254 13.32 -23.26 1.80
C PHE A 254 14.80 -23.14 1.41
N ALA A 255 15.33 -21.91 1.37
CA ALA A 255 16.71 -21.64 1.02
C ALA A 255 17.53 -21.15 2.23
N ILE A 256 18.81 -21.52 2.24
CA ILE A 256 19.82 -21.10 3.22
C ILE A 256 21.03 -20.48 2.52
N HIS A 257 21.76 -19.62 3.22
CA HIS A 257 23.05 -19.13 2.76
C HIS A 257 24.11 -20.26 2.80
N PRO A 258 25.02 -20.40 1.81
CA PRO A 258 25.94 -21.54 1.74
C PRO A 258 26.92 -21.69 2.93
N SER A 259 27.14 -20.63 3.72
CA SER A 259 27.96 -20.70 4.96
C SER A 259 27.31 -21.51 6.08
N VAL A 260 25.99 -21.72 6.05
CA VAL A 260 25.30 -22.58 7.00
C VAL A 260 25.67 -24.04 6.72
N PRO A 261 26.26 -24.78 7.68
CA PRO A 261 26.81 -26.12 7.45
C PRO A 261 25.74 -27.22 7.46
N ALA A 262 24.55 -26.95 6.91
CA ALA A 262 23.47 -27.91 6.70
C ALA A 262 23.30 -28.24 5.21
N LYS A 263 23.23 -29.52 4.88
CA LYS A 263 22.95 -30.05 3.54
C LYS A 263 21.50 -30.52 3.38
N ASN A 264 20.77 -30.72 4.50
CA ASN A 264 19.37 -31.12 4.53
C ASN A 264 18.63 -30.49 5.74
N VAL A 265 17.31 -30.66 5.77
CA VAL A 265 16.43 -30.11 6.82
C VAL A 265 16.78 -30.65 8.23
N ARG A 266 17.18 -31.92 8.37
CA ARG A 266 17.49 -32.52 9.68
C ARG A 266 18.75 -31.89 10.30
N GLU A 267 19.78 -31.71 9.49
CA GLU A 267 21.00 -30.99 9.88
C GLU A 267 20.68 -29.54 10.26
N LEU A 268 19.85 -28.84 9.48
CA LEU A 268 19.44 -27.47 9.83
C LEU A 268 18.71 -27.42 11.18
N ILE A 269 17.76 -28.32 11.43
CA ILE A 269 17.04 -28.40 12.71
C ILE A 269 18.01 -28.72 13.87
N ALA A 270 18.99 -29.60 13.66
CA ALA A 270 20.00 -29.94 14.66
C ALA A 270 20.96 -28.76 14.99
N LEU A 271 21.20 -27.87 14.03
CA LEU A 271 21.93 -26.61 14.25
C LEU A 271 21.04 -25.55 14.92
N ALA A 272 19.79 -25.40 14.45
CA ALA A 272 18.82 -24.41 14.95
C ALA A 272 18.35 -24.66 16.40
N LYS A 273 18.66 -25.84 16.97
CA LYS A 273 18.51 -26.15 18.40
C LYS A 273 19.71 -25.73 19.27
N LYS A 274 20.82 -25.31 18.66
CA LYS A 274 22.06 -24.87 19.32
C LYS A 274 22.33 -23.38 19.12
N THR A 275 22.00 -22.87 17.93
CA THR A 275 22.19 -21.47 17.52
C THR A 275 20.92 -20.96 16.87
N GLU A 276 20.46 -19.77 17.24
CA GLU A 276 19.31 -19.11 16.60
C GLU A 276 19.71 -18.52 15.24
N PHE A 277 18.87 -18.74 14.21
CA PHE A 277 19.10 -18.24 12.85
C PHE A 277 18.14 -17.09 12.51
N ASN A 278 18.61 -16.12 11.73
CA ASN A 278 17.78 -15.06 11.18
C ASN A 278 17.10 -15.53 9.88
N TYR A 279 15.85 -15.12 9.68
CA TYR A 279 15.14 -15.38 8.43
C TYR A 279 14.48 -14.14 7.83
N GLY A 280 14.78 -13.90 6.55
CA GLY A 280 14.29 -12.74 5.80
C GLY A 280 12.87 -12.93 5.27
N SER A 281 12.08 -11.85 5.25
CA SER A 281 10.71 -11.85 4.74
C SER A 281 10.34 -10.63 3.87
N SER A 282 9.22 -10.72 3.15
CA SER A 282 8.59 -9.58 2.45
C SER A 282 7.84 -8.58 3.35
N GLY A 283 7.96 -8.72 4.68
CA GLY A 283 7.28 -7.91 5.69
C GLY A 283 6.76 -8.73 6.86
N ALA A 284 6.49 -8.09 7.99
CA ALA A 284 5.88 -8.72 9.16
C ALA A 284 4.40 -9.04 8.89
N GLY A 285 3.96 -10.25 9.23
CA GLY A 285 2.62 -10.76 8.89
C GLY A 285 2.46 -11.26 7.44
N GLY A 286 3.45 -11.08 6.56
CA GLY A 286 3.42 -11.59 5.18
C GLY A 286 3.73 -13.10 5.07
N ASN A 287 3.58 -13.66 3.87
CA ASN A 287 3.74 -15.09 3.60
C ASN A 287 5.04 -15.71 4.16
N ASN A 288 6.18 -15.06 3.95
CA ASN A 288 7.47 -15.60 4.38
C ASN A 288 7.63 -15.55 5.92
N HIS A 289 6.94 -14.62 6.60
CA HIS A 289 6.88 -14.58 8.07
C HIS A 289 6.10 -15.77 8.61
N PHE A 290 4.88 -15.98 8.11
CA PHE A 290 4.07 -17.14 8.46
C PHE A 290 4.78 -18.47 8.16
N SER A 291 5.38 -18.60 6.98
CA SER A 291 6.11 -19.81 6.57
C SER A 291 7.31 -20.09 7.49
N GLY A 292 8.07 -19.07 7.91
CA GLY A 292 9.18 -19.26 8.85
C GLY A 292 8.72 -19.59 10.27
N ALA A 293 7.69 -18.91 10.78
CA ALA A 293 7.14 -19.17 12.12
C ALA A 293 6.46 -20.55 12.23
N LEU A 294 5.72 -20.98 11.19
CA LEU A 294 5.15 -22.34 11.12
C LEU A 294 6.23 -23.42 11.08
N PHE A 295 7.36 -23.16 10.39
CA PHE A 295 8.51 -24.08 10.41
C PHE A 295 9.15 -24.14 11.80
N ALA A 296 9.38 -22.98 12.42
CA ALA A 296 9.98 -22.89 13.76
C ALA A 296 9.15 -23.65 14.80
N ALA A 297 7.82 -23.49 14.77
CA ALA A 297 6.88 -24.23 15.60
C ALA A 297 6.93 -25.75 15.33
N ALA A 298 6.83 -26.18 14.07
CA ALA A 298 6.78 -27.60 13.71
C ALA A 298 8.11 -28.36 13.89
N ALA A 299 9.25 -27.66 13.85
CA ALA A 299 10.58 -28.23 14.11
C ALA A 299 11.01 -28.16 15.60
N GLY A 300 10.32 -27.34 16.40
CA GLY A 300 10.68 -27.05 17.79
C GLY A 300 12.00 -26.28 17.89
N VAL A 301 12.14 -25.19 17.14
CA VAL A 301 13.36 -24.35 17.08
C VAL A 301 13.03 -22.87 17.25
N LYS A 302 14.03 -22.04 17.55
CA LYS A 302 13.89 -20.58 17.60
C LYS A 302 14.60 -19.93 16.40
N MET A 303 13.98 -18.88 15.85
CA MET A 303 14.44 -18.18 14.65
C MET A 303 14.03 -16.71 14.70
N THR A 304 14.98 -15.80 14.49
CA THR A 304 14.77 -14.35 14.49
C THR A 304 14.17 -13.89 13.16
N HIS A 305 13.04 -13.18 13.22
CA HIS A 305 12.38 -12.66 12.02
C HIS A 305 12.96 -11.31 11.57
N VAL A 306 13.34 -11.21 10.28
CA VAL A 306 13.84 -9.96 9.68
C VAL A 306 12.90 -9.46 8.55
N PRO A 307 12.17 -8.36 8.73
CA PRO A 307 11.23 -7.83 7.73
C PRO A 307 11.87 -6.85 6.73
N TYR A 308 11.82 -7.19 5.43
CA TYR A 308 12.19 -6.30 4.33
C TYR A 308 10.97 -5.74 3.58
N LYS A 309 11.16 -4.76 2.70
CA LYS A 309 10.09 -4.09 1.92
C LYS A 309 9.57 -4.91 0.71
N GLY A 310 9.75 -6.22 0.72
CA GLY A 310 9.46 -7.14 -0.38
C GLY A 310 10.42 -8.33 -0.38
N ILE A 311 10.14 -9.36 -1.18
CA ILE A 311 10.96 -10.58 -1.15
C ILE A 311 12.31 -10.43 -1.86
N ALA A 312 12.41 -9.55 -2.87
CA ALA A 312 13.68 -9.28 -3.58
C ALA A 312 14.82 -8.80 -2.66
N PRO A 313 14.66 -7.77 -1.80
CA PRO A 313 15.71 -7.37 -0.86
C PRO A 313 16.04 -8.46 0.18
N ALA A 314 15.06 -9.23 0.65
CA ALA A 314 15.31 -10.35 1.56
C ALA A 314 16.15 -11.48 0.89
N VAL A 315 15.90 -11.76 -0.40
CA VAL A 315 16.71 -12.71 -1.18
C VAL A 315 18.10 -12.16 -1.50
N ALA A 316 18.26 -10.85 -1.63
CA ALA A 316 19.58 -10.21 -1.73
C ALA A 316 20.36 -10.34 -0.40
N ALA A 317 19.70 -10.10 0.74
CA ALA A 317 20.24 -10.31 2.08
C ALA A 317 20.65 -11.77 2.35
N LEU A 318 19.86 -12.75 1.86
CA LEU A 318 20.26 -14.17 1.90
C LEU A 318 21.52 -14.41 1.08
N ALA A 319 21.61 -13.85 -0.14
CA ALA A 319 22.73 -14.05 -1.05
C ALA A 319 24.01 -13.26 -0.66
N SER A 320 23.94 -12.37 0.34
CA SER A 320 25.09 -11.72 0.98
C SER A 320 25.45 -12.31 2.36
N GLY A 321 24.62 -13.19 2.92
CA GLY A 321 24.79 -13.73 4.28
C GLY A 321 24.36 -12.77 5.40
N GLU A 322 23.57 -11.74 5.11
CA GLU A 322 22.94 -10.84 6.11
C GLU A 322 21.82 -11.55 6.89
N VAL A 323 21.18 -12.56 6.28
CA VAL A 323 20.30 -13.52 6.96
C VAL A 323 20.64 -14.94 6.51
N GLU A 324 20.51 -15.92 7.40
CA GLU A 324 20.90 -17.30 7.11
C GLU A 324 19.84 -18.08 6.31
N ILE A 325 18.56 -17.67 6.40
CA ILE A 325 17.41 -18.40 5.84
C ILE A 325 16.46 -17.44 5.08
N VAL A 326 15.95 -17.85 3.92
CA VAL A 326 14.72 -17.28 3.33
C VAL A 326 13.87 -18.40 2.74
N ILE A 327 12.59 -18.42 3.10
CA ILE A 327 11.59 -19.27 2.47
C ILE A 327 10.84 -18.43 1.44
N ALA A 328 10.89 -18.78 0.15
CA ALA A 328 10.33 -17.98 -0.96
C ALA A 328 9.97 -18.84 -2.17
N SER A 329 9.18 -18.31 -3.11
CA SER A 329 8.98 -18.97 -4.42
C SER A 329 10.27 -19.07 -5.21
N ALA A 330 10.41 -20.10 -6.07
CA ALA A 330 11.54 -20.17 -6.99
C ALA A 330 11.62 -18.95 -7.93
N ALA A 331 10.50 -18.32 -8.30
CA ALA A 331 10.52 -17.05 -9.03
C ALA A 331 11.36 -15.94 -8.37
N ALA A 332 11.54 -15.97 -7.05
CA ALA A 332 12.40 -15.02 -6.33
C ALA A 332 13.82 -15.57 -6.12
N LEU A 333 13.96 -16.87 -5.86
CA LEU A 333 15.26 -17.51 -5.55
C LEU A 333 16.05 -17.95 -6.79
N GLY A 334 15.39 -18.19 -7.92
CA GLY A 334 15.93 -18.80 -9.13
C GLY A 334 17.20 -18.15 -9.68
N PRO A 335 17.31 -16.80 -9.74
CA PRO A 335 18.55 -16.13 -10.11
C PRO A 335 19.71 -16.42 -9.16
N GLN A 336 19.45 -16.57 -7.85
CA GLN A 336 20.48 -16.89 -6.85
C GLN A 336 20.84 -18.38 -6.82
N MET A 337 19.85 -19.25 -7.06
CA MET A 337 20.06 -20.70 -7.22
C MET A 337 20.95 -20.98 -8.43
N LYS A 338 20.64 -20.39 -9.59
CA LYS A 338 21.45 -20.50 -10.82
C LYS A 338 22.87 -19.93 -10.65
N ALA A 339 23.05 -18.97 -9.74
CA ALA A 339 24.35 -18.41 -9.39
C ALA A 339 25.06 -19.14 -8.22
N ASN A 340 24.52 -20.26 -7.73
CA ASN A 340 25.02 -21.01 -6.56
C ASN A 340 25.21 -20.18 -5.27
N ARG A 341 24.53 -19.03 -5.14
CA ARG A 341 24.61 -18.14 -3.95
C ARG A 341 23.66 -18.54 -2.81
N VAL A 342 22.82 -19.54 -3.02
CA VAL A 342 21.89 -20.10 -2.01
C VAL A 342 21.79 -21.61 -2.18
N ARG A 343 21.58 -22.35 -1.08
CA ARG A 343 21.29 -23.79 -1.09
C ARG A 343 19.83 -24.00 -0.73
N VAL A 344 19.08 -24.77 -1.53
CA VAL A 344 17.69 -25.14 -1.21
C VAL A 344 17.67 -26.48 -0.50
N LEU A 345 16.84 -26.60 0.55
CA LEU A 345 16.75 -27.81 1.39
C LEU A 345 15.46 -28.62 1.19
N GLY A 346 14.42 -28.05 0.58
CA GLY A 346 13.13 -28.69 0.41
C GLY A 346 12.00 -27.74 0.03
N VAL A 347 10.80 -28.31 -0.15
CA VAL A 347 9.55 -27.61 -0.51
C VAL A 347 8.59 -27.49 0.68
N THR A 348 7.78 -26.43 0.71
CA THR A 348 6.77 -26.20 1.76
C THR A 348 5.44 -26.92 1.54
N SER A 349 5.26 -27.70 0.47
CA SER A 349 4.12 -28.60 0.34
C SER A 349 4.24 -29.78 1.31
N ALA A 350 3.11 -30.32 1.78
CA ALA A 350 3.08 -31.50 2.64
C ALA A 350 3.61 -32.76 1.93
N GLU A 351 3.42 -32.82 0.60
CA GLU A 351 3.94 -33.85 -0.30
C GLU A 351 5.06 -33.30 -1.21
N PRO A 352 5.98 -34.15 -1.70
CA PRO A 352 6.96 -33.76 -2.71
C PRO A 352 6.26 -33.15 -3.94
N SER A 353 6.78 -32.04 -4.45
CA SER A 353 6.15 -31.36 -5.57
C SER A 353 6.63 -31.97 -6.89
N PRO A 354 5.73 -32.27 -7.86
CA PRO A 354 6.16 -32.69 -9.20
C PRO A 354 6.91 -31.59 -9.97
N LEU A 355 6.89 -30.35 -9.46
CA LEU A 355 7.68 -29.22 -9.97
C LEU A 355 9.13 -29.23 -9.45
N TYR A 356 9.41 -30.02 -8.41
CA TYR A 356 10.71 -30.16 -7.76
C TYR A 356 10.92 -31.61 -7.26
N PRO A 357 11.00 -32.61 -8.16
CA PRO A 357 11.07 -34.02 -7.78
C PRO A 357 12.26 -34.34 -6.86
N ASP A 358 13.38 -33.64 -7.04
CA ASP A 358 14.61 -33.82 -6.26
C ASP A 358 14.57 -33.16 -4.86
N LEU A 359 13.53 -32.37 -4.54
CA LEU A 359 13.42 -31.65 -3.28
C LEU A 359 12.41 -32.31 -2.32
N PRO A 360 12.82 -32.66 -1.08
CA PRO A 360 11.91 -33.28 -0.14
C PRO A 360 10.85 -32.30 0.39
N ALA A 361 9.66 -32.82 0.66
CA ALA A 361 8.68 -32.13 1.49
C ALA A 361 9.22 -31.92 2.90
N ILE A 362 9.24 -30.67 3.37
CA ILE A 362 9.82 -30.32 4.69
C ILE A 362 9.04 -30.99 5.83
N ALA A 363 7.73 -31.22 5.62
CA ALA A 363 6.86 -32.05 6.47
C ALA A 363 7.47 -33.44 6.77
N LYS A 364 8.03 -34.09 5.74
CA LYS A 364 8.62 -35.44 5.82
C LYS A 364 10.12 -35.41 6.13
N ALA A 365 10.76 -34.27 5.90
CA ALA A 365 12.19 -34.08 6.11
C ALA A 365 12.56 -33.77 7.57
N GLY A 366 11.65 -33.29 8.41
CA GLY A 366 11.91 -33.13 9.86
C GLY A 366 10.96 -32.22 10.64
N ALA A 367 10.00 -31.56 10.00
CA ALA A 367 9.04 -30.67 10.66
C ALA A 367 7.60 -31.18 10.43
N PRO A 368 7.13 -32.22 11.15
CA PRO A 368 5.83 -32.85 10.88
C PRO A 368 4.67 -31.85 11.01
N GLY A 369 3.70 -31.95 10.11
CA GLY A 369 2.56 -31.02 10.03
C GLY A 369 2.88 -29.65 9.40
N TYR A 370 4.14 -29.33 9.13
CA TYR A 370 4.51 -28.10 8.43
C TYR A 370 4.03 -28.11 6.98
N GLN A 371 3.26 -27.08 6.60
CA GLN A 371 2.95 -26.80 5.20
C GLN A 371 2.71 -25.30 4.97
N TYR A 372 3.04 -24.83 3.77
CA TYR A 372 2.71 -23.48 3.30
C TYR A 372 2.46 -23.48 1.78
N GLU A 373 1.45 -22.72 1.35
CA GLU A 373 1.08 -22.54 -0.06
C GLU A 373 1.06 -21.04 -0.39
N LEU A 374 1.78 -20.67 -1.44
CA LEU A 374 1.78 -19.33 -1.99
C LEU A 374 0.79 -19.27 -3.15
N TRP A 375 -0.01 -18.20 -3.22
CA TRP A 375 -0.75 -17.86 -4.43
C TRP A 375 -0.53 -16.39 -4.82
N TRP A 376 -0.86 -16.08 -6.07
CA TRP A 376 -0.83 -14.73 -6.65
C TRP A 376 -2.16 -14.44 -7.36
N GLY A 377 -2.65 -13.21 -7.29
CA GLY A 377 -3.90 -12.80 -7.93
C GLY A 377 -4.04 -11.29 -8.14
N LEU A 378 -5.11 -10.93 -8.83
CA LEU A 378 -5.51 -9.59 -9.22
C LEU A 378 -6.79 -9.21 -8.48
N PHE A 379 -6.79 -8.02 -7.87
CA PHE A 379 -7.90 -7.48 -7.09
C PHE A 379 -8.29 -6.08 -7.60
N ALA A 380 -9.50 -5.65 -7.29
CA ALA A 380 -10.04 -4.34 -7.64
C ALA A 380 -10.65 -3.64 -6.42
N PRO A 381 -10.95 -2.32 -6.49
CA PRO A 381 -11.71 -1.63 -5.45
C PRO A 381 -13.10 -2.25 -5.30
N ALA A 382 -13.66 -2.20 -4.08
CA ALA A 382 -15.02 -2.66 -3.85
C ALA A 382 -16.05 -1.89 -4.68
N GLY A 383 -17.08 -2.59 -5.17
CA GLY A 383 -18.11 -2.00 -6.05
C GLY A 383 -17.76 -2.01 -7.54
N LEU A 384 -16.73 -2.75 -7.97
CA LEU A 384 -16.45 -2.97 -9.40
C LEU A 384 -17.70 -3.58 -10.09
N PRO A 385 -18.20 -3.00 -11.19
CA PRO A 385 -19.33 -3.55 -11.93
C PRO A 385 -19.11 -5.01 -12.37
N ALA A 386 -20.16 -5.83 -12.26
CA ALA A 386 -20.08 -7.28 -12.44
C ALA A 386 -19.62 -7.68 -13.86
N GLU A 387 -20.07 -6.95 -14.88
CA GLU A 387 -19.65 -7.14 -16.27
C GLU A 387 -18.16 -6.81 -16.49
N ARG A 388 -17.61 -5.86 -15.71
CA ARG A 388 -16.18 -5.54 -15.75
C ARG A 388 -15.33 -6.56 -15.00
N LEU A 389 -15.82 -7.05 -13.86
CA LEU A 389 -15.18 -8.14 -13.12
C LEU A 389 -15.13 -9.40 -14.00
N ALA A 390 -16.25 -9.78 -14.61
CA ALA A 390 -16.33 -10.92 -15.53
C ALA A 390 -15.41 -10.77 -16.75
N PHE A 391 -15.35 -9.59 -17.38
CA PHE A 391 -14.44 -9.34 -18.50
C PHE A 391 -12.96 -9.49 -18.12
N ILE A 392 -12.53 -8.88 -17.02
CA ILE A 392 -11.13 -8.97 -16.58
C ILE A 392 -10.80 -10.40 -16.12
N ASN A 393 -11.72 -11.09 -15.46
CA ASN A 393 -11.58 -12.51 -15.09
C ASN A 393 -11.38 -13.39 -16.34
N ALA A 394 -12.23 -13.23 -17.35
CA ALA A 394 -12.15 -14.01 -18.59
C ALA A 394 -10.84 -13.78 -19.35
N GLU A 395 -10.41 -12.52 -19.53
CA GLU A 395 -9.16 -12.22 -20.24
C GLU A 395 -7.91 -12.65 -19.46
N VAL A 396 -7.92 -12.60 -18.12
CA VAL A 396 -6.83 -13.21 -17.31
C VAL A 396 -6.83 -14.74 -17.44
N ASN A 397 -7.98 -15.40 -17.30
CA ASN A 397 -8.07 -16.86 -17.42
C ASN A 397 -7.67 -17.35 -18.83
N LYS A 398 -7.99 -16.60 -19.87
CA LYS A 398 -7.54 -16.79 -21.26
C LYS A 398 -6.02 -16.60 -21.42
N ALA A 399 -5.44 -15.59 -20.79
CA ALA A 399 -3.98 -15.39 -20.74
C ALA A 399 -3.28 -16.58 -20.07
N LEU A 400 -3.80 -17.05 -18.93
CA LEU A 400 -3.33 -18.24 -18.20
C LEU A 400 -3.41 -19.54 -19.01
N ALA A 401 -4.40 -19.66 -19.90
CA ALA A 401 -4.53 -20.80 -20.80
C ALA A 401 -3.50 -20.82 -21.95
N THR A 402 -2.77 -19.73 -22.21
CA THR A 402 -1.79 -19.70 -23.33
C THR A 402 -0.60 -20.64 -23.08
N PRO A 403 -0.08 -21.35 -24.10
CA PRO A 403 1.12 -22.18 -23.95
C PRO A 403 2.35 -21.41 -23.44
N GLN A 404 2.45 -20.11 -23.79
CA GLN A 404 3.50 -19.24 -23.27
C GLN A 404 3.38 -19.04 -21.74
N MET A 405 2.17 -18.80 -21.23
CA MET A 405 1.95 -18.60 -19.80
C MET A 405 2.05 -19.93 -19.03
N GLN A 406 1.58 -21.05 -19.60
CA GLN A 406 1.79 -22.38 -19.01
C GLN A 406 3.28 -22.72 -18.88
N LYS A 407 4.09 -22.48 -19.92
CA LYS A 407 5.54 -22.68 -19.89
C LYS A 407 6.23 -21.74 -18.90
N PHE A 408 5.79 -20.49 -18.81
CA PHE A 408 6.28 -19.54 -17.79
C PHE A 408 5.95 -20.03 -16.38
N MET A 409 4.70 -20.38 -16.08
CA MET A 409 4.30 -20.92 -14.77
C MET A 409 5.13 -22.14 -14.38
N ALA A 410 5.33 -23.09 -15.30
CA ALA A 410 6.17 -24.27 -15.06
C ALA A 410 7.65 -23.89 -14.77
N ASN A 411 8.24 -22.96 -15.52
CA ASN A 411 9.61 -22.48 -15.29
C ASN A 411 9.79 -21.79 -13.94
N GLU A 412 8.78 -21.03 -13.49
CA GLU A 412 8.75 -20.37 -12.18
C GLU A 412 8.35 -21.33 -11.03
N GLY A 413 8.01 -22.59 -11.37
CA GLY A 413 7.52 -23.63 -10.47
C GLY A 413 6.19 -23.28 -9.78
N ALA A 414 5.29 -22.70 -10.55
CA ALA A 414 3.90 -22.45 -10.20
C ALA A 414 2.96 -23.27 -11.08
N GLN A 415 1.73 -23.45 -10.61
CA GLN A 415 0.60 -23.94 -11.40
C GLN A 415 -0.36 -22.78 -11.63
N ALA A 416 -0.89 -22.65 -12.83
CA ALA A 416 -1.99 -21.72 -13.09
C ALA A 416 -3.19 -22.09 -12.21
N TRP A 417 -3.88 -21.09 -11.67
CA TRP A 417 -5.03 -21.29 -10.78
C TRP A 417 -6.23 -20.47 -11.27
N PRO A 418 -6.72 -20.71 -12.51
CA PRO A 418 -7.89 -20.01 -13.00
C PRO A 418 -9.09 -20.33 -12.11
N LEU A 419 -9.76 -19.29 -11.62
CA LEU A 419 -11.01 -19.38 -10.88
C LEU A 419 -12.08 -18.57 -11.60
N ASP A 420 -13.30 -19.11 -11.64
CA ASP A 420 -14.48 -18.36 -12.08
C ASP A 420 -14.93 -17.34 -11.02
N VAL A 421 -15.79 -16.40 -11.42
CA VAL A 421 -16.26 -15.32 -10.53
C VAL A 421 -16.96 -15.84 -9.26
N LYS A 422 -17.71 -16.95 -9.35
CA LYS A 422 -18.42 -17.56 -8.22
C LYS A 422 -17.47 -18.30 -7.27
N GLN A 423 -16.34 -18.80 -7.76
CA GLN A 423 -15.28 -19.38 -6.94
C GLN A 423 -14.48 -18.31 -6.17
N LEU A 424 -14.38 -17.09 -6.72
CA LEU A 424 -13.77 -15.93 -6.07
C LEU A 424 -14.63 -15.36 -4.92
N ASP A 425 -15.95 -15.53 -4.96
CA ASP A 425 -16.86 -15.07 -3.91
C ASP A 425 -16.44 -15.57 -2.53
N GLY A 426 -16.26 -14.64 -1.58
CA GLY A 426 -15.85 -14.93 -0.21
C GLY A 426 -14.42 -15.48 -0.03
N LEU A 427 -13.58 -15.52 -1.09
CA LEU A 427 -12.22 -16.06 -1.03
C LEU A 427 -11.36 -15.37 0.05
N LEU A 428 -11.44 -14.04 0.13
CA LEU A 428 -10.71 -13.26 1.15
C LEU A 428 -11.17 -13.58 2.58
N VAL A 429 -12.47 -13.78 2.80
CA VAL A 429 -13.00 -14.18 4.12
C VAL A 429 -12.45 -15.55 4.52
N ARG A 430 -12.53 -16.54 3.61
CA ARG A 430 -12.01 -17.91 3.85
C ARG A 430 -10.52 -17.90 4.16
N GLU A 431 -9.72 -17.15 3.40
CA GLU A 431 -8.28 -17.07 3.60
C GLU A 431 -7.91 -16.29 4.88
N ILE A 432 -8.58 -15.19 5.23
CA ILE A 432 -8.33 -14.47 6.49
C ILE A 432 -8.57 -15.40 7.70
N GLU A 433 -9.66 -16.17 7.71
CA GLU A 433 -9.92 -17.14 8.79
C GLU A 433 -8.94 -18.33 8.80
N ARG A 434 -8.47 -18.79 7.62
CA ARG A 434 -7.37 -19.77 7.49
C ARG A 434 -6.09 -19.23 8.14
N TYR A 435 -5.73 -17.97 7.87
CA TYR A 435 -4.51 -17.36 8.42
C TYR A 435 -4.62 -17.02 9.90
N LYS A 436 -5.80 -16.65 10.43
CA LYS A 436 -5.99 -16.51 11.89
C LYS A 436 -5.66 -17.80 12.65
N LYS A 437 -6.12 -18.95 12.14
CA LYS A 437 -5.79 -20.28 12.70
C LYS A 437 -4.30 -20.60 12.55
N ALA A 438 -3.70 -20.29 11.40
CA ALA A 438 -2.26 -20.47 11.20
C ALA A 438 -1.42 -19.59 12.14
N ALA A 439 -1.85 -18.35 12.44
CA ALA A 439 -1.17 -17.44 13.35
C ALA A 439 -1.16 -17.98 14.79
N GLN A 440 -2.27 -18.55 15.25
CA GLN A 440 -2.38 -19.22 16.55
C GLN A 440 -1.42 -20.42 16.65
N ILE A 441 -1.36 -21.27 15.63
CA ILE A 441 -0.44 -22.42 15.56
C ILE A 441 1.03 -21.96 15.53
N ALA A 442 1.32 -20.88 14.80
CA ALA A 442 2.66 -20.32 14.64
C ALA A 442 3.13 -19.43 15.82
N GLY A 443 2.27 -19.21 16.82
CA GLY A 443 2.55 -18.29 17.94
C GLY A 443 2.72 -16.83 17.53
N ILE A 444 2.19 -16.40 16.38
CA ILE A 444 2.33 -15.02 15.90
C ILE A 444 1.36 -14.11 16.67
N PRO A 445 1.84 -13.10 17.41
CA PRO A 445 0.98 -12.16 18.12
C PRO A 445 0.31 -11.16 17.15
N PRO A 446 -0.87 -10.62 17.52
CA PRO A 446 -1.46 -9.47 16.83
C PRO A 446 -0.54 -8.23 16.81
N GLN A 447 -0.70 -7.38 15.78
CA GLN A 447 0.12 -6.21 15.46
C GLN A 447 -0.70 -4.93 15.31
#